data_AF-A0A3D5KJ90-F1
#
_entry.id   AF-A0A3D5KJ90-F1
#
_cell.length_a   1.000
_cell.length_b   1.000
_cell.length_c   1.000
_cell.angle_alpha   90.00
_cell.angle_beta   90.00
_cell.angle_gamma   90.00
#
_symmetry.space_group_name_H-M   'P 1'
#
loop_
_entity.id
_entity.type
_entity.pdbx_description
1 polymer ?
#
loop_
_entity_poly.entity_id
_entity_poly.type
_entity_poly.pdbx_seq_one_letter_code
_entity_poly.pdbx_strand_id
1 'polypeptide(L)'
;MAKHYFGIGYEREQVIFSVNNFMCKNYPGYIFSKWQKTIKNIVDRVNRKGDFELVYIDNVIIYKSEIDVIRSIGNLRLEKLAFVLLVYAKIYNKLNKNKTNWVNADLKDILNDTGMRISKVNGALMIYELNKLGLVQPSKIVDSTNIKVLFAQTDGDVVFIIDDFRSFIYYYLNLVEPGKHMRCQECGEIVGYYNTRKYCNPCAKKVNIKRTTERKKIRKV
;
A
#
# COMPACT_ATOMS: atom_id res chain seq x y z
N MET A 1 15.44 5.86 -5.70
CA MET A 1 16.88 5.59 -5.89
C MET A 1 17.72 6.87 -5.86
N ALA A 2 17.53 7.83 -6.78
CA ALA A 2 18.25 9.12 -6.71
C ALA A 2 18.08 9.82 -5.34
N LYS A 3 16.85 9.86 -4.81
CA LYS A 3 16.55 10.39 -3.47
C LYS A 3 17.35 9.69 -2.34
N HIS A 4 17.50 8.38 -2.43
CA HIS A 4 18.29 7.60 -1.46
C HIS A 4 19.77 7.94 -1.54
N TYR A 5 20.35 8.01 -2.74
CA TYR A 5 21.77 8.33 -2.91
C TYR A 5 22.10 9.76 -2.45
N PHE A 6 21.23 10.74 -2.73
CA PHE A 6 21.38 12.06 -2.12
C PHE A 6 21.24 12.03 -0.59
N GLY A 7 20.33 11.22 -0.06
CA GLY A 7 20.11 11.09 1.39
C GLY A 7 21.29 10.47 2.15
N ILE A 8 22.15 9.69 1.48
CA ILE A 8 23.41 9.17 2.06
C ILE A 8 24.60 10.12 1.82
N GLY A 9 24.37 11.32 1.28
CA GLY A 9 25.39 12.36 1.10
C GLY A 9 26.14 12.35 -0.23
N TYR A 10 25.66 11.61 -1.24
CA TYR A 10 26.35 11.58 -2.55
C TYR A 10 26.13 12.89 -3.30
N GLU A 11 27.18 13.36 -3.97
CA GLU A 11 27.09 14.48 -4.89
C GLU A 11 26.42 14.08 -6.19
N ARG A 12 25.95 15.09 -6.93
CA ARG A 12 25.15 14.92 -8.15
C ARG A 12 25.76 13.91 -9.15
N GLU A 13 27.05 14.05 -9.45
CA GLU A 13 27.77 13.19 -10.39
C GLU A 13 27.84 11.74 -9.89
N GLN A 14 28.04 11.55 -8.58
CA GLN A 14 28.05 10.24 -7.93
C GLN A 14 26.66 9.61 -7.99
N VAL A 15 25.59 10.38 -7.74
CA VAL A 15 24.20 9.88 -7.88
C VAL A 15 23.91 9.42 -9.30
N ILE A 16 24.31 10.19 -10.32
CA ILE A 16 24.14 9.81 -11.73
C ILE A 16 24.86 8.49 -12.02
N PHE A 17 26.10 8.37 -11.54
CA PHE A 17 26.90 7.15 -11.72
C PHE A 17 26.27 5.94 -11.01
N SER A 18 25.83 6.09 -9.77
CA SER A 18 25.20 5.01 -9.00
C SER A 18 23.85 4.57 -9.58
N VAL A 19 23.05 5.51 -10.09
CA VAL A 19 21.82 5.20 -10.83
C VAL A 19 22.14 4.45 -12.12
N ASN A 20 23.13 4.93 -12.89
CA ASN A 20 23.57 4.26 -14.11
C ASN A 20 24.05 2.82 -13.84
N ASN A 21 24.91 2.64 -12.85
CA ASN A 21 25.45 1.31 -12.50
C ASN A 21 24.34 0.34 -12.07
N PHE A 22 23.35 0.83 -11.30
CA PHE A 22 22.17 0.04 -10.97
C PHE A 22 21.40 -0.38 -12.23
N MET A 23 21.19 0.54 -13.18
CA MET A 23 20.48 0.23 -14.43
C MET A 23 21.23 -0.80 -15.27
N CYS A 24 22.56 -0.63 -15.43
CA CYS A 24 23.41 -1.60 -16.15
C CYS A 24 23.33 -3.00 -15.55
N LYS A 25 23.31 -3.11 -14.22
CA LYS A 25 23.31 -4.40 -13.52
C LYS A 25 21.96 -5.12 -13.58
N ASN A 26 20.85 -4.38 -13.58
CA ASN A 26 19.51 -4.96 -13.38
C ASN A 26 18.63 -4.98 -14.63
N TYR A 27 18.98 -4.26 -15.70
CA TYR A 27 18.16 -4.16 -16.92
C TYR A 27 18.95 -4.60 -18.17
N PRO A 28 18.76 -5.85 -18.62
CA PRO A 28 19.31 -6.33 -19.89
C PRO A 28 18.84 -5.43 -21.06
N GLY A 29 19.78 -5.01 -21.92
CA GLY A 29 19.50 -4.11 -23.05
C GLY A 29 19.48 -2.61 -22.71
N TYR A 30 19.84 -2.24 -21.48
CA TYR A 30 20.05 -0.85 -21.11
C TYR A 30 21.25 -0.24 -21.86
N ILE A 31 21.05 0.94 -22.45
CA ILE A 31 22.09 1.71 -23.17
C ILE A 31 22.18 3.10 -22.56
N PHE A 32 23.31 3.40 -21.90
CA PHE A 32 23.49 4.67 -21.18
C PHE A 32 23.21 5.89 -22.05
N SER A 33 23.71 5.94 -23.28
CA SER A 33 23.57 7.08 -24.19
C SER A 33 22.12 7.47 -24.46
N LYS A 34 21.19 6.50 -24.47
CA LYS A 34 19.75 6.75 -24.66
C LYS A 34 19.07 7.30 -23.39
N TRP A 35 19.56 6.92 -22.22
CA TRP A 35 18.94 7.20 -20.93
C TRP A 35 19.63 8.31 -20.14
N GLN A 36 20.81 8.75 -20.56
CA GLN A 36 21.64 9.73 -19.86
C GLN A 36 20.89 11.03 -19.57
N LYS A 37 20.17 11.58 -20.58
CA LYS A 37 19.37 12.81 -20.43
C LYS A 37 18.25 12.62 -19.41
N THR A 38 17.55 11.48 -19.48
CA THR A 38 16.47 11.13 -18.54
C THR A 38 16.99 11.00 -17.11
N ILE A 39 18.12 10.29 -16.92
CA ILE A 39 18.74 10.12 -15.60
C ILE A 39 19.16 11.48 -15.04
N LYS A 40 19.88 12.30 -15.82
CA LYS A 40 20.26 13.66 -15.41
C LYS A 40 19.04 14.48 -15.00
N ASN A 41 17.99 14.50 -15.81
CA ASN A 41 16.77 15.24 -15.50
C ASN A 41 16.08 14.79 -14.20
N ILE A 42 16.06 13.47 -13.94
CA ILE A 42 15.51 12.92 -12.70
C ILE A 42 16.36 13.35 -11.50
N VAL A 43 17.69 13.20 -11.60
CA VAL A 43 18.64 13.60 -10.55
C VAL A 43 18.54 15.09 -10.27
N ASP A 44 18.52 15.93 -11.31
CA ASP A 44 18.41 17.40 -11.18
C ASP A 44 17.07 17.82 -10.59
N ARG A 45 15.98 17.10 -10.87
CA ARG A 45 14.68 17.36 -10.25
C ARG A 45 14.68 17.02 -8.76
N VAL A 46 15.30 15.91 -8.39
CA VAL A 46 15.41 15.48 -6.98
C VAL A 46 16.33 16.44 -6.22
N ASN A 47 17.47 16.80 -6.79
CA ASN A 47 18.42 17.74 -6.20
C ASN A 47 17.79 19.11 -5.95
N ARG A 48 17.06 19.66 -6.95
CA ARG A 48 16.34 20.93 -6.80
C ARG A 48 15.25 20.90 -5.74
N LYS A 49 14.60 19.75 -5.53
CA LYS A 49 13.58 19.62 -4.49
C LYS A 49 14.19 19.68 -3.08
N GLY A 50 15.48 19.36 -2.91
CA GLY A 50 16.16 19.33 -1.61
C GLY A 50 15.61 18.31 -0.60
N ASP A 51 14.51 17.63 -0.93
CA ASP A 51 13.89 16.60 -0.12
C ASP A 51 14.53 15.25 -0.42
N PHE A 52 15.48 14.87 0.45
CA PHE A 52 16.20 13.59 0.41
C PHE A 52 15.76 12.62 1.51
N GLU A 53 14.85 13.03 2.39
CA GLU A 53 14.36 12.21 3.49
C GLU A 53 13.52 11.04 2.97
N LEU A 54 14.02 9.82 3.16
CA LEU A 54 13.21 8.63 2.92
C LEU A 54 12.13 8.56 4.00
N VAL A 55 10.88 8.86 3.62
CA VAL A 55 9.75 8.75 4.53
C VAL A 55 9.41 7.27 4.68
N TYR A 56 9.64 6.74 5.87
CA TYR A 56 9.13 5.44 6.27
C TYR A 56 7.80 5.63 6.97
N ILE A 57 6.80 4.83 6.60
CA ILE A 57 5.49 4.86 7.23
C ILE A 57 5.44 3.66 8.17
N ASP A 58 5.64 3.91 9.46
CA ASP A 58 5.62 2.84 10.47
C ASP A 58 4.23 2.20 10.59
N ASN A 59 3.20 3.05 10.60
CA ASN A 59 1.84 2.60 10.84
C ASN A 59 0.79 3.59 10.33
N VAL A 60 -0.47 3.17 10.33
CA VAL A 60 -1.65 4.01 10.20
C VAL A 60 -2.60 3.70 11.35
N ILE A 61 -3.01 4.75 12.08
CA ILE A 61 -3.97 4.64 13.18
C ILE A 61 -5.38 4.83 12.63
N ILE A 62 -6.28 3.91 12.96
CA ILE A 62 -7.69 3.97 12.61
C ILE A 62 -8.52 4.25 13.86
N TYR A 63 -9.36 5.28 13.78
CA TYR A 63 -10.18 5.76 14.88
C TYR A 63 -11.60 5.21 14.82
N LYS A 64 -12.25 5.17 15.99
CA LYS A 64 -13.60 4.62 16.15
C LYS A 64 -14.64 5.40 15.35
N SER A 65 -14.57 6.72 15.39
CA SER A 65 -15.45 7.60 14.60
C SER A 65 -15.36 7.33 13.09
N GLU A 66 -14.18 6.98 12.57
CA GLU A 66 -14.00 6.63 11.16
C GLU A 66 -14.67 5.30 10.81
N ILE A 67 -14.52 4.31 11.70
CA ILE A 67 -15.17 3.01 11.57
C ILE A 67 -16.68 3.15 11.68
N ASP A 68 -17.19 3.96 12.61
CA ASP A 68 -18.63 4.17 12.79
C ASP A 68 -19.25 4.79 11.52
N VAL A 69 -18.57 5.76 10.91
CA VAL A 69 -18.96 6.32 9.60
C VAL A 69 -18.98 5.25 8.52
N ILE A 70 -17.92 4.43 8.41
CA ILE A 70 -17.86 3.35 7.42
C ILE A 70 -19.03 2.37 7.66
N ARG A 71 -19.26 1.93 8.89
CA ARG A 71 -20.33 0.97 9.25
C ARG A 71 -21.74 1.50 9.00
N SER A 72 -21.93 2.82 9.09
CA SER A 72 -23.22 3.47 8.78
C SER A 72 -23.66 3.32 7.31
N ILE A 73 -22.73 2.99 6.40
CA ILE A 73 -23.03 2.76 4.98
C ILE A 73 -23.98 1.56 4.81
N GLY A 74 -23.88 0.54 5.67
CA GLY A 74 -24.75 -0.65 5.63
C GLY A 74 -24.58 -1.54 4.39
N ASN A 75 -23.51 -1.34 3.62
CA ASN A 75 -23.20 -2.14 2.43
C ASN A 75 -21.73 -2.54 2.46
N LEU A 76 -21.47 -3.83 2.72
CA LEU A 76 -20.11 -4.36 2.91
C LEU A 76 -19.16 -4.07 1.74
N ARG A 77 -19.66 -3.97 0.50
CA ARG A 77 -18.82 -3.66 -0.66
C ARG A 77 -18.35 -2.21 -0.62
N LEU A 78 -19.26 -1.28 -0.33
CA LEU A 78 -18.94 0.14 -0.18
C LEU A 78 -18.09 0.39 1.07
N GLU A 79 -18.37 -0.32 2.16
CA GLU A 79 -17.57 -0.30 3.38
C GLU A 79 -16.10 -0.66 3.12
N LYS A 80 -15.86 -1.78 2.40
CA LYS A 80 -14.52 -2.20 2.00
C LYS A 80 -13.79 -1.11 1.20
N LEU A 81 -14.48 -0.50 0.24
CA LEU A 81 -13.89 0.57 -0.58
C LEU A 81 -13.59 1.82 0.25
N ALA A 82 -14.52 2.25 1.10
CA ALA A 82 -14.35 3.40 1.98
C ALA A 82 -13.17 3.21 2.94
N PHE A 83 -13.05 2.02 3.54
CA PHE A 83 -11.92 1.67 4.40
C PHE A 83 -10.59 1.72 3.65
N VAL A 84 -10.52 1.15 2.44
CA VAL A 84 -9.30 1.22 1.62
C VAL A 84 -8.92 2.66 1.31
N LEU A 85 -9.87 3.48 0.85
CA LEU A 85 -9.61 4.89 0.58
C LEU A 85 -9.12 5.64 1.82
N LEU A 86 -9.67 5.36 3.00
CA LEU A 86 -9.21 5.93 4.27
C LEU A 86 -7.74 5.61 4.55
N VAL A 87 -7.35 4.34 4.42
CA VAL A 87 -5.95 3.92 4.66
C VAL A 87 -5.01 4.62 3.66
N TYR A 88 -5.36 4.64 2.38
CA TYR A 88 -4.57 5.35 1.36
C TYR A 88 -4.45 6.85 1.65
N ALA A 89 -5.52 7.52 2.08
CA ALA A 89 -5.51 8.94 2.43
C ALA A 89 -4.58 9.21 3.62
N LYS A 90 -4.60 8.36 4.65
CA LYS A 90 -3.71 8.49 5.81
C LYS A 90 -2.24 8.22 5.47
N ILE A 91 -1.97 7.23 4.62
CA ILE A 91 -0.63 6.99 4.05
C ILE A 91 -0.15 8.23 3.31
N TYR A 92 -0.98 8.80 2.43
CA TYR A 92 -0.63 9.98 1.64
C TYR A 92 -0.37 11.21 2.52
N ASN A 93 -1.19 11.41 3.55
CA ASN A 93 -0.98 12.47 4.54
C ASN A 93 0.38 12.34 5.24
N LYS A 94 0.73 11.13 5.69
CA LYS A 94 2.04 10.86 6.33
C LYS A 94 3.20 11.10 5.36
N LEU A 95 3.08 10.64 4.11
CA LEU A 95 4.10 10.83 3.07
C LEU A 95 4.39 12.29 2.76
N ASN A 96 3.35 13.13 2.71
CA ASN A 96 3.46 14.53 2.30
C ASN A 96 3.44 15.50 3.49
N LYS A 97 3.50 14.99 4.73
CA LYS A 97 3.42 15.77 5.98
C LYS A 97 2.24 16.77 5.94
N ASN A 98 1.11 16.37 5.37
CA ASN A 98 -0.08 17.20 5.22
C ASN A 98 -1.35 16.51 5.73
N LYS A 99 -2.44 17.26 5.86
CA LYS A 99 -3.75 16.76 6.35
C LYS A 99 -4.84 16.93 5.29
N THR A 100 -4.49 16.69 4.03
CA THR A 100 -5.38 16.97 2.91
C THR A 100 -6.38 15.86 2.63
N ASN A 101 -6.09 14.64 3.10
CA ASN A 101 -6.90 13.44 2.94
C ASN A 101 -7.10 13.05 1.46
N TRP A 102 -6.19 13.44 0.58
CA TRP A 102 -6.20 13.00 -0.81
C TRP A 102 -5.63 11.60 -0.94
N VAL A 103 -6.27 10.80 -1.79
CA VAL A 103 -5.77 9.53 -2.30
C VAL A 103 -5.11 9.80 -3.65
N ASN A 104 -3.84 9.43 -3.78
CA ASN A 104 -3.07 9.53 -5.01
C ASN A 104 -2.52 8.14 -5.40
N ALA A 105 -3.41 7.29 -5.93
CA ALA A 105 -3.11 5.94 -6.39
C ALA A 105 -3.99 5.58 -7.58
N ASP A 106 -3.57 4.61 -8.41
CA ASP A 106 -4.40 4.12 -9.51
C ASP A 106 -5.64 3.42 -8.94
N LEU A 107 -6.79 3.66 -9.58
CA LEU A 107 -8.05 3.02 -9.19
C LEU A 107 -7.93 1.49 -9.15
N LYS A 108 -7.13 0.89 -10.03
CA LYS A 108 -6.88 -0.56 -10.04
C LYS A 108 -6.24 -1.04 -8.74
N ASP A 109 -5.25 -0.31 -8.24
CA ASP A 109 -4.52 -0.70 -7.03
C ASP A 109 -5.43 -0.58 -5.80
N ILE A 110 -6.17 0.54 -5.71
CA ILE A 110 -7.22 0.74 -4.70
C ILE A 110 -8.22 -0.42 -4.73
N LEU A 111 -8.73 -0.79 -5.92
CA LEU A 111 -9.70 -1.87 -6.04
C LEU A 111 -9.12 -3.24 -5.67
N ASN A 112 -7.86 -3.52 -6.01
CA ASN A 112 -7.20 -4.78 -5.63
C ASN A 112 -7.12 -4.92 -4.10
N ASP A 113 -6.79 -3.84 -3.40
CA ASP A 113 -6.66 -3.84 -1.94
C ASP A 113 -8.00 -4.00 -1.21
N THR A 114 -9.13 -3.82 -1.89
CA THR A 114 -10.44 -4.14 -1.31
C THR A 114 -10.67 -5.64 -1.12
N GLY A 115 -9.83 -6.49 -1.73
CA GLY A 115 -10.02 -7.94 -1.77
C GLY A 115 -11.24 -8.37 -2.60
N MET A 116 -11.83 -7.47 -3.38
CA MET A 116 -12.98 -7.74 -4.24
C MET A 116 -12.55 -7.86 -5.71
N ARG A 117 -13.22 -8.73 -6.47
CA ARG A 117 -13.06 -8.80 -7.93
C ARG A 117 -14.01 -7.81 -8.60
N ILE A 118 -13.53 -6.61 -8.89
CA ILE A 118 -14.35 -5.51 -9.42
C ILE A 118 -13.68 -4.91 -10.67
N SER A 119 -14.48 -4.61 -11.69
CA SER A 119 -14.02 -3.88 -12.87
C SER A 119 -13.82 -2.39 -12.55
N LYS A 120 -12.99 -1.69 -13.33
CA LYS A 120 -12.81 -0.24 -13.15
C LYS A 120 -14.13 0.55 -13.21
N VAL A 121 -15.05 0.14 -14.11
CA VAL A 121 -16.37 0.75 -14.26
C VAL A 121 -17.20 0.63 -12.97
N ASN A 122 -17.32 -0.59 -12.44
CA ASN A 122 -18.06 -0.81 -11.20
C ASN A 122 -17.39 -0.13 -10.00
N GLY A 123 -16.05 -0.08 -9.96
CA GLY A 123 -15.32 0.68 -8.96
C GLY A 123 -15.63 2.18 -9.01
N ALA A 124 -15.70 2.77 -10.21
CA ALA A 124 -16.07 4.16 -10.40
C ALA A 124 -17.51 4.45 -9.95
N LEU A 125 -18.45 3.54 -10.23
CA LEU A 125 -19.84 3.63 -9.73
C LEU A 125 -19.89 3.60 -8.20
N MET A 126 -19.10 2.74 -7.55
CA MET A 126 -19.02 2.69 -6.10
C MET A 126 -18.44 3.98 -5.50
N ILE A 127 -17.44 4.59 -6.15
CA ILE A 127 -16.93 5.90 -5.73
C ILE A 127 -18.02 6.98 -5.86
N TYR A 128 -18.81 6.93 -6.93
CA TYR A 128 -19.94 7.83 -7.13
C TYR A 128 -21.00 7.65 -6.04
N GLU A 129 -21.29 6.42 -5.61
CA GLU A 129 -22.18 6.14 -4.46
C GLU A 129 -21.61 6.72 -3.16
N LEU A 130 -20.32 6.51 -2.87
CA LEU A 130 -19.67 7.11 -1.70
C LEU A 130 -19.69 8.65 -1.73
N ASN A 131 -19.60 9.26 -2.92
CA ASN A 131 -19.70 10.71 -3.09
C ASN A 131 -21.13 11.20 -2.81
N LYS A 132 -22.17 10.49 -3.27
CA LYS A 132 -23.56 10.79 -2.91
C LYS A 132 -23.82 10.75 -1.41
N LEU A 133 -23.12 9.86 -0.69
CA LEU A 133 -23.17 9.78 0.77
C LEU A 133 -22.35 10.86 1.48
N GLY A 134 -21.66 11.75 0.75
CA GLY A 134 -20.83 12.82 1.32
C GLY A 134 -19.53 12.32 1.96
N LEU A 135 -19.10 11.09 1.66
CA LEU A 135 -17.93 10.47 2.28
C LEU A 135 -16.63 10.73 1.51
N VAL A 136 -16.74 10.92 0.20
CA VAL A 136 -15.59 11.18 -0.68
C VAL A 136 -15.90 12.25 -1.70
N GLN A 137 -14.86 12.91 -2.19
CA GLN A 137 -14.97 13.90 -3.27
C GLN A 137 -13.91 13.63 -4.34
N PRO A 138 -14.29 13.13 -5.53
CA PRO A 138 -13.39 13.05 -6.67
C PRO A 138 -12.84 14.42 -7.07
N SER A 139 -11.62 14.46 -7.60
CA SER A 139 -11.01 15.68 -8.13
C SER A 139 -11.81 16.26 -9.29
N LYS A 140 -11.86 17.60 -9.37
CA LYS A 140 -12.45 18.33 -10.50
C LYS A 140 -11.45 18.60 -11.63
N ILE A 141 -10.17 18.29 -11.42
CA ILE A 141 -9.11 18.49 -12.42
C ILE A 141 -9.26 17.42 -13.50
N VAL A 142 -9.22 17.83 -14.77
CA VAL A 142 -9.24 16.91 -15.92
C VAL A 142 -8.09 15.91 -15.81
N ASP A 143 -8.36 14.64 -16.11
CA ASP A 143 -7.41 13.50 -16.02
C ASP A 143 -6.89 13.16 -14.61
N SER A 144 -7.37 13.83 -13.57
CA SER A 144 -7.01 13.47 -12.19
C SER A 144 -7.87 12.34 -11.65
N THR A 145 -7.26 11.22 -11.27
CA THR A 145 -7.93 10.11 -10.57
C THR A 145 -7.95 10.28 -9.04
N ASN A 146 -7.49 11.43 -8.53
CA ASN A 146 -7.43 11.68 -7.09
C ASN A 146 -8.82 11.78 -6.46
N ILE A 147 -8.94 11.23 -5.25
CA ILE A 147 -10.18 11.20 -4.47
C ILE A 147 -9.87 11.74 -3.08
N LYS A 148 -10.65 12.70 -2.58
CA LYS A 148 -10.52 13.22 -1.22
C LYS A 148 -11.44 12.42 -0.29
N VAL A 149 -10.92 11.97 0.84
CA VAL A 149 -11.70 11.35 1.91
C VAL A 149 -12.16 12.43 2.89
N LEU A 150 -13.47 12.51 3.13
CA LEU A 150 -14.08 13.59 3.91
C LEU A 150 -14.31 13.24 5.39
N PHE A 151 -14.15 11.98 5.77
CA PHE A 151 -14.42 11.50 7.13
C PHE A 151 -13.15 11.10 7.92
N ALA A 152 -11.96 11.31 7.35
CA ALA A 152 -10.70 10.96 8.01
C ALA A 152 -10.40 11.93 9.17
N GLN A 153 -10.09 11.36 10.33
CA GLN A 153 -9.80 12.05 11.58
C GLN A 153 -8.31 11.99 11.93
N THR A 154 -7.87 12.96 12.74
CA THR A 154 -6.49 13.04 13.24
C THR A 154 -6.31 12.59 14.67
N ASP A 155 -7.39 12.51 15.43
CA ASP A 155 -7.45 12.19 16.85
C ASP A 155 -8.77 11.46 17.19
N GLY A 156 -8.81 10.87 18.39
CA GLY A 156 -9.96 10.13 18.92
C GLY A 156 -9.60 8.74 19.43
N ASP A 157 -10.63 7.95 19.73
CA ASP A 157 -10.47 6.59 20.24
C ASP A 157 -9.89 5.66 19.18
N VAL A 158 -8.78 4.99 19.49
CA VAL A 158 -8.10 4.07 18.57
C VAL A 158 -8.79 2.71 18.56
N VAL A 159 -9.12 2.21 17.36
CA VAL A 159 -9.66 0.84 17.19
C VAL A 159 -8.54 -0.15 16.91
N PHE A 160 -7.69 0.15 15.93
CA PHE A 160 -6.51 -0.64 15.62
C PHE A 160 -5.44 0.19 14.91
N ILE A 161 -4.22 -0.33 14.96
CA ILE A 161 -3.04 0.23 14.29
C ILE A 161 -2.65 -0.75 13.18
N ILE A 162 -2.57 -0.23 11.95
CA ILE A 162 -2.12 -0.99 10.77
C ILE A 162 -0.63 -0.74 10.61
N ASP A 163 0.18 -1.78 10.83
CA ASP A 163 1.64 -1.79 10.63
C ASP A 163 2.08 -2.65 9.44
N ASP A 164 1.16 -3.44 8.88
CA ASP A 164 1.38 -4.30 7.71
C ASP A 164 0.35 -4.00 6.61
N PHE A 165 0.84 -3.41 5.52
CA PHE A 165 0.03 -2.97 4.38
C PHE A 165 -0.17 -4.04 3.30
N ARG A 166 0.33 -5.27 3.47
CA ARG A 166 0.21 -6.32 2.42
C ARG A 166 -1.24 -6.76 2.19
N SER A 167 -2.01 -6.88 3.27
CA SER A 167 -3.39 -7.35 3.24
C SER A 167 -4.25 -6.59 4.28
N PHE A 168 -4.09 -5.27 4.36
CA PHE A 168 -4.64 -4.46 5.45
C PHE A 168 -6.17 -4.43 5.51
N ILE A 169 -6.88 -4.75 4.41
CA ILE A 169 -8.34 -4.87 4.39
C ILE A 169 -8.87 -5.87 5.43
N TYR A 170 -8.07 -6.88 5.80
CA TYR A 170 -8.48 -7.86 6.79
C TYR A 170 -8.50 -7.33 8.22
N TYR A 171 -7.90 -6.17 8.51
CA TYR A 171 -8.12 -5.49 9.78
C TYR A 171 -9.60 -5.09 9.92
N TYR A 172 -10.16 -4.47 8.87
CA TYR A 172 -11.58 -4.13 8.83
C TYR A 172 -12.47 -5.37 8.81
N LEU A 173 -12.15 -6.36 7.99
CA LEU A 173 -12.99 -7.56 7.89
C LEU A 173 -12.96 -8.42 9.15
N ASN A 174 -11.88 -8.42 9.94
CA ASN A 174 -11.88 -9.05 11.25
C ASN A 174 -12.81 -8.37 12.25
N LEU A 175 -13.03 -7.06 12.12
CA LEU A 175 -13.98 -6.34 12.95
C LEU A 175 -15.42 -6.71 12.58
N VAL A 176 -15.74 -6.79 11.28
CA VAL A 176 -17.10 -7.06 10.78
C VAL A 176 -17.45 -8.55 10.81
N GLU A 177 -16.48 -9.41 10.57
CA GLU A 177 -16.63 -10.87 10.54
C GLU A 177 -15.60 -11.56 11.44
N PRO A 178 -15.75 -11.46 12.78
CA PRO A 178 -14.82 -12.06 13.73
C PRO A 178 -14.66 -13.57 13.50
N GLY A 179 -13.41 -14.06 13.56
CA GLY A 179 -13.08 -15.48 13.40
C GLY A 179 -12.99 -15.97 11.95
N LYS A 180 -13.23 -15.11 10.94
CA LYS A 180 -13.09 -15.47 9.51
C LYS A 180 -11.73 -15.17 8.89
N HIS A 181 -10.74 -14.74 9.68
CA HIS A 181 -9.40 -14.49 9.19
C HIS A 181 -8.37 -15.02 10.20
N MET A 182 -7.24 -15.50 9.70
CA MET A 182 -6.13 -15.98 10.53
C MET A 182 -4.93 -15.06 10.43
N ARG A 183 -4.13 -15.02 11.50
CA ARG A 183 -2.80 -14.44 11.48
C ARG A 183 -1.77 -15.54 11.17
N CYS A 184 -0.96 -15.33 10.14
CA CYS A 184 0.08 -16.29 9.75
C CYS A 184 1.14 -16.40 10.85
N GLN A 185 1.42 -17.61 11.34
CA GLN A 185 2.41 -17.85 12.40
C GLN A 185 3.86 -17.62 11.97
N GLU A 186 4.14 -17.57 10.66
CA GLU A 186 5.50 -17.35 10.14
C GLU A 186 5.77 -15.86 9.83
N CYS A 187 4.84 -15.17 9.16
CA CYS A 187 5.07 -13.81 8.66
C CYS A 187 4.19 -12.73 9.30
N GLY A 188 3.29 -13.10 10.21
CA GLY A 188 2.41 -12.19 10.92
C GLY A 188 1.25 -11.61 10.09
N GLU A 189 1.22 -11.84 8.78
CA GLU A 189 0.19 -11.31 7.86
C GLU A 189 -1.20 -11.89 8.19
N ILE A 190 -2.22 -11.02 8.20
CA ILE A 190 -3.62 -11.42 8.34
C ILE A 190 -4.16 -11.81 6.97
N VAL A 191 -4.76 -12.99 6.86
CA VAL A 191 -5.34 -13.50 5.60
C VAL A 191 -6.68 -14.19 5.83
N GLY A 192 -7.50 -14.27 4.79
CA GLY A 192 -8.78 -14.99 4.80
C GLY A 192 -8.66 -16.43 5.31
N TYR A 193 -9.59 -16.81 6.20
CA TYR A 193 -9.69 -18.16 6.75
C TYR A 193 -10.38 -19.07 5.73
N TYR A 194 -9.67 -20.10 5.29
CA TYR A 194 -10.25 -21.14 4.44
C TYR A 194 -10.25 -22.53 5.10
N ASN A 195 -9.61 -22.70 6.28
CA ASN A 195 -9.46 -23.96 7.05
C ASN A 195 -8.59 -23.75 8.32
N THR A 196 -8.31 -24.81 9.08
CA THR A 196 -7.37 -24.87 10.24
C THR A 196 -5.89 -24.61 9.90
N ARG A 197 -5.60 -23.88 8.83
CA ARG A 197 -4.24 -23.58 8.40
C ARG A 197 -3.58 -22.61 9.39
N LYS A 198 -2.28 -22.78 9.60
CA LYS A 198 -1.45 -21.94 10.49
C LYS A 198 -0.65 -20.86 9.74
N TYR A 199 -0.57 -20.98 8.41
CA TYR A 199 0.32 -20.18 7.57
C TYR A 199 -0.40 -19.68 6.31
N CYS A 200 -0.07 -18.49 5.85
CA CYS A 200 -0.48 -18.00 4.53
C CYS A 200 0.12 -18.89 3.42
N ASN A 201 -0.45 -18.85 2.21
CA ASN A 201 -0.06 -19.73 1.12
C ASN A 201 1.46 -19.71 0.80
N PRO A 202 2.14 -18.54 0.73
CA PRO A 202 3.59 -18.49 0.55
C PRO A 202 4.38 -19.17 1.68
N CYS A 203 4.01 -18.90 2.94
CA CYS A 203 4.72 -19.48 4.09
C CYS A 203 4.46 -20.98 4.22
N ALA A 204 3.24 -21.45 3.96
CA ALA A 204 2.92 -22.87 3.95
C ALA A 204 3.79 -23.64 2.95
N LYS A 205 4.01 -23.08 1.74
CA LYS A 205 4.93 -23.66 0.74
C LYS A 205 6.37 -23.72 1.26
N LYS A 206 6.88 -22.63 1.82
CA LYS A 206 8.25 -22.58 2.39
C LYS A 206 8.45 -23.60 3.51
N VAL A 207 7.52 -23.68 4.45
CA VAL A 207 7.56 -24.64 5.57
C VAL A 207 7.52 -26.07 5.07
N ASN A 208 6.67 -26.39 4.09
CA ASN A 208 6.60 -27.73 3.50
C ASN A 208 7.91 -28.13 2.79
N ILE A 209 8.55 -27.22 2.07
CA ILE A 209 9.86 -27.46 1.43
C ILE A 209 10.94 -27.75 2.48
N LYS A 210 11.01 -26.96 3.56
CA LYS A 210 11.94 -27.17 4.67
C LYS A 210 11.76 -28.56 5.30
N ARG A 211 10.52 -28.90 5.69
CA ARG A 211 10.17 -30.21 6.28
C ARG A 211 10.49 -31.39 5.37
N THR A 212 10.25 -31.25 4.07
CA THR A 212 10.54 -32.32 3.10
C THR A 212 12.05 -32.54 2.96
N THR A 213 12.82 -31.46 2.93
CA THR A 213 14.28 -31.51 2.89
C THR A 213 14.85 -32.16 4.16
N GLU A 214 14.34 -31.81 5.34
CA GLU A 214 14.73 -32.41 6.62
C GLU A 214 14.46 -33.93 6.65
N ARG A 215 13.26 -34.36 6.23
CA ARG A 215 12.91 -35.78 6.15
C ARG A 215 13.83 -36.56 5.21
N LYS A 216 14.24 -35.97 4.08
CA LYS A 216 15.20 -36.59 3.15
C LYS A 216 16.60 -36.71 3.72
N LYS A 217 17.03 -35.77 4.58
CA LYS A 217 18.32 -35.85 5.28
C LYS A 217 18.31 -36.97 6.32
N ILE A 218 17.24 -37.07 7.11
CA ILE A 218 17.08 -38.11 8.14
C ILE A 218 17.06 -39.52 7.51
N ARG A 219 16.40 -39.70 6.36
CA ARG A 219 16.33 -41.00 5.65
C ARG A 219 17.63 -41.46 4.99
N LYS A 220 18.67 -40.62 4.95
CA LYS A 220 19.98 -40.94 4.34
C LYS A 220 21.05 -41.26 5.40
N VAL A 221 20.69 -41.19 6.68
CA VAL A 221 21.47 -41.65 7.83
C VAL A 221 20.87 -42.98 8.26
#